data_AF-A0A0B2SAC8-F1
#
_entry.id   AF-A0A0B2SAC8-F1
#
_cell.length_a   1.000
_cell.length_b   1.000
_cell.length_c   1.000
_cell.angle_alpha   90.00
_cell.angle_beta   90.00
_cell.angle_gamma   90.00
#
_symmetry.space_group_name_H-M   'P 1'
#
loop_
_entity.id
_entity.type
_entity.pdbx_description
1 polymer ?
#
loop_
_entity_poly.entity_id
_entity_poly.type
_entity_poly.pdbx_seq_one_letter_code
_entity_poly.pdbx_strand_id
1 'polypeptide(L)'
;QHFQNRFHEPQLQRPNLDGVHFSVLFAFQKDSMVEPFKEEEITCAVWSCGNDKSPGPDGFNFRFIKHFWQELKPDFLRFLDEFF
;
A
#
# COMPACT_ATOMS: atom_id res chain seq x y z
N GLN A 1 27.66 14.42 -14.25
CA GLN A 1 28.28 14.88 -12.99
C GLN A 1 27.58 16.12 -12.40
N HIS A 2 26.23 16.23 -12.42
CA HIS A 2 25.57 17.47 -11.94
C HIS A 2 25.19 17.46 -10.45
N PHE A 3 25.03 16.27 -9.84
CA PHE A 3 24.61 16.15 -8.43
C PHE A 3 25.61 15.41 -7.53
N GLN A 4 26.75 14.98 -8.07
CA GLN A 4 27.75 14.21 -7.31
C GLN A 4 28.17 14.91 -6.01
N ASN A 5 28.42 16.22 -6.05
CA ASN A 5 28.82 16.98 -4.87
C ASN A 5 27.68 17.20 -3.86
N ARG A 6 26.41 17.04 -4.27
CA ARG A 6 25.25 17.17 -3.37
C ARG A 6 24.94 15.87 -2.63
N PHE A 7 25.26 14.74 -3.24
CA PHE A 7 25.06 13.41 -2.66
C PHE A 7 26.36 12.80 -2.13
N HIS A 8 27.44 13.59 -2.09
CA HIS A 8 28.69 13.18 -1.48
C HIS A 8 28.49 13.18 0.05
N GLU A 9 28.53 12.01 0.68
CA GLU A 9 28.43 11.86 2.15
C GLU A 9 29.84 11.94 2.76
N PRO A 10 30.22 13.06 3.40
CA PRO A 10 31.57 13.24 3.93
C PRO A 10 31.79 12.52 5.28
N GLN A 11 30.70 12.10 5.95
CA GLN A 11 30.76 11.39 7.23
C GLN A 11 30.94 9.89 7.01
N LEU A 12 32.12 9.37 7.38
CA LEU A 12 32.43 7.94 7.33
C LEU A 12 31.83 7.15 8.51
N GLN A 13 31.54 7.83 9.63
CA GLN A 13 30.84 7.23 10.77
C GLN A 13 29.36 7.58 10.71
N ARG A 14 28.58 6.68 10.12
CA ARG A 14 27.12 6.77 10.14
C ARG A 14 26.63 6.38 11.55
N PRO A 15 25.80 7.20 12.22
CA PRO A 15 25.21 6.82 13.50
C PRO A 15 24.43 5.51 13.34
N ASN A 16 24.61 4.58 14.28
CA ASN A 16 23.83 3.36 14.35
C ASN A 16 22.66 3.53 15.33
N LEU A 17 21.72 2.60 15.29
CA LEU A 17 20.51 2.63 16.11
C LEU A 17 20.65 1.72 17.34
N ASP A 18 21.89 1.38 17.73
CA ASP A 18 22.14 0.52 18.87
C ASP A 18 21.61 1.19 20.14
N GLY A 19 20.88 0.43 20.96
CA GLY A 19 20.23 0.95 22.17
C GLY A 19 18.91 1.69 21.93
N VAL A 20 18.49 1.90 20.68
CA VAL A 20 17.15 2.40 20.37
C VAL A 20 16.14 1.26 20.47
N HIS A 21 15.17 1.38 21.38
CA HIS A 21 14.09 0.41 21.52
C HIS A 21 12.99 0.69 20.50
N PHE A 22 12.86 -0.19 19.50
CA PHE A 22 11.74 -0.12 18.55
C PHE A 22 10.54 -0.90 19.07
N SER A 23 9.35 -0.38 18.82
CA SER A 23 8.12 -1.15 19.00
C SER A 23 8.17 -2.38 18.09
N VAL A 24 8.03 -3.56 18.68
CA VAL A 24 7.96 -4.83 17.96
C VAL A 24 6.52 -5.31 17.89
N LEU A 25 6.17 -5.89 16.76
CA LEU A 25 4.86 -6.51 16.57
C LEU A 25 4.76 -7.79 17.41
N PHE A 26 3.64 -7.96 18.09
CA PHE A 26 3.29 -9.23 18.72
C PHE A 26 3.09 -10.32 17.66
N ALA A 27 3.19 -11.60 18.06
CA ALA A 27 3.03 -12.73 17.15
C ALA A 27 1.75 -12.62 16.30
N PHE A 28 0.60 -12.38 16.94
CA PHE A 28 -0.68 -12.24 16.25
C PHE A 28 -0.72 -11.09 15.24
N GLN A 29 0.00 -9.99 15.48
CA GLN A 29 0.06 -8.86 14.56
C GLN A 29 0.88 -9.22 13.32
N LYS A 30 1.99 -9.94 13.52
CA LYS A 30 2.81 -10.44 12.41
C LYS A 30 2.02 -11.43 11.56
N ASP A 31 1.29 -12.33 12.20
CA ASP A 31 0.48 -13.34 11.51
C ASP A 31 -0.64 -12.64 10.71
N SER A 32 -1.33 -11.67 11.31
CA SER A 32 -2.37 -10.87 10.64
C SER A 32 -1.87 -10.08 9.43
N MET A 33 -0.58 -9.72 9.37
CA MET A 33 -0.02 -8.98 8.22
C MET A 33 0.22 -9.86 6.99
N VAL A 34 0.17 -11.19 7.15
CA VAL A 34 0.35 -12.18 6.09
C VAL A 34 -0.89 -13.07 5.96
N GLU A 35 -2.05 -12.56 6.38
CA GLU A 35 -3.32 -13.21 6.07
C GLU A 35 -3.80 -12.78 4.68
N PRO A 36 -4.50 -13.66 3.93
CA PRO A 36 -5.19 -13.27 2.71
C PRO A 36 -6.18 -12.12 2.94
N PHE A 37 -6.34 -11.27 1.94
CA PHE A 37 -7.26 -10.14 2.00
C PHE A 37 -8.71 -10.59 2.12
N LYS A 38 -9.45 -9.96 3.04
CA LYS A 38 -10.88 -10.24 3.22
C LYS A 38 -11.70 -9.41 2.23
N GLU A 39 -12.83 -9.95 1.76
CA GLU A 39 -13.74 -9.21 0.90
C GLU A 39 -14.17 -7.87 1.51
N GLU A 40 -14.45 -7.87 2.82
CA GLU A 40 -14.84 -6.67 3.55
C GLU A 40 -13.70 -5.64 3.57
N GLU A 41 -12.46 -6.09 3.72
CA GLU A 41 -11.29 -5.21 3.71
C GLU A 41 -11.13 -4.53 2.34
N ILE A 42 -11.25 -5.30 1.27
CA ILE A 42 -11.15 -4.83 -0.11
C ILE A 42 -12.27 -3.82 -0.39
N THR A 43 -13.50 -4.16 -0.02
CA THR A 43 -14.66 -3.28 -0.17
C THR A 43 -14.48 -2.00 0.65
N CYS A 44 -14.04 -2.09 1.92
CA CYS A 44 -13.78 -0.93 2.76
C CYS A 44 -12.71 -0.03 2.14
N ALA A 45 -11.60 -0.59 1.64
CA ALA A 45 -10.53 0.17 1.00
C ALA A 45 -11.04 0.96 -0.21
N VAL A 46 -11.82 0.33 -1.10
CA VAL A 46 -12.45 0.99 -2.25
C VAL A 46 -13.38 2.12 -1.80
N TRP A 47 -14.17 1.92 -0.74
CA TRP A 47 -15.10 2.93 -0.22
C TRP A 47 -14.41 4.10 0.47
N SER A 48 -13.30 3.85 1.16
CA SER A 48 -12.48 4.88 1.80
C SER A 48 -11.81 5.83 0.80
N CYS A 49 -11.63 5.40 -0.47
CA CYS A 49 -11.09 6.28 -1.50
C CYS A 49 -12.09 7.38 -1.91
N GLY A 50 -11.60 8.59 -2.14
CA GLY A 50 -12.45 9.71 -2.60
C GLY A 50 -12.94 9.50 -4.04
N ASN A 51 -14.19 9.88 -4.32
CA ASN A 51 -14.78 9.70 -5.65
C ASN A 51 -14.08 10.56 -6.73
N ASP A 52 -13.60 11.75 -6.37
CA ASP A 52 -13.08 12.77 -7.29
C ASP A 52 -11.55 12.80 -7.33
N LYS A 53 -10.91 11.65 -7.09
CA LYS A 53 -9.47 11.50 -7.30
C LYS A 53 -9.16 11.61 -8.80
N SER A 54 -7.98 12.16 -9.10
CA SER A 54 -7.48 12.24 -10.48
C SER A 54 -7.45 10.84 -11.11
N PRO A 55 -7.90 10.69 -12.37
CA PRO A 55 -7.89 9.40 -13.04
C PRO A 55 -6.47 8.95 -13.37
N GLY A 56 -6.30 7.64 -13.54
CA GLY A 56 -5.08 7.06 -14.09
C GLY A 56 -4.95 7.31 -15.60
N PRO A 57 -3.91 6.73 -16.25
CA PRO A 57 -3.78 6.73 -17.71
C PRO A 57 -4.96 6.08 -18.45
N ASP A 58 -5.77 5.28 -17.74
CA ASP A 58 -7.00 4.64 -18.24
C ASP A 58 -8.22 5.58 -18.27
N GLY A 59 -8.12 6.76 -17.65
CA GLY A 59 -9.21 7.73 -17.57
C GLY A 59 -10.27 7.43 -16.51
N PHE A 60 -10.13 6.36 -15.72
CA PHE A 60 -11.10 6.01 -14.68
C PHE A 60 -10.66 6.48 -13.29
N ASN A 61 -11.62 6.78 -12.43
CA ASN A 61 -11.39 7.08 -11.02
C ASN A 61 -12.28 6.20 -10.12
N PHE A 62 -12.18 6.39 -8.80
CA PHE A 62 -12.96 5.61 -7.84
C PHE A 62 -14.47 5.79 -7.96
N ARG A 63 -14.98 6.90 -8.54
CA ARG A 63 -16.40 7.04 -8.83
C ARG A 63 -16.86 5.97 -9.82
N PHE A 64 -16.08 5.69 -10.86
CA PHE A 64 -16.37 4.61 -11.82
C PHE A 64 -16.35 3.25 -11.14
N ILE A 65 -15.29 2.93 -10.39
CA ILE A 65 -15.14 1.64 -9.70
C ILE A 65 -16.31 1.39 -8.73
N LYS A 66 -16.67 2.39 -7.93
CA LYS A 66 -17.80 2.29 -6.99
C LYS A 66 -19.14 2.16 -7.70
N HIS A 67 -19.31 2.81 -8.85
CA HIS A 67 -20.55 2.73 -9.63
C HIS A 67 -20.76 1.33 -10.21
N PHE A 68 -19.70 0.70 -10.71
CA PHE A 68 -19.72 -0.64 -11.30
C PHE A 68 -19.20 -1.72 -10.35
N TRP A 69 -19.32 -1.52 -9.04
CA TRP A 69 -18.71 -2.43 -8.07
C TRP A 69 -19.28 -3.85 -8.15
N GLN A 70 -20.58 -4.00 -8.41
CA GLN A 70 -21.20 -5.33 -8.46
C GLN A 70 -20.64 -6.17 -9.61
N GLU A 71 -20.29 -5.51 -10.72
CA GLU A 71 -19.71 -6.12 -11.90
C GLU A 71 -18.21 -6.37 -11.72
N LEU A 72 -17.49 -5.42 -11.12
CA LEU A 72 -16.02 -5.49 -11.00
C LEU A 72 -15.55 -6.32 -9.80
N LYS A 73 -16.30 -6.35 -8.70
CA LYS A 73 -15.91 -7.00 -7.45
C LYS A 73 -15.40 -8.43 -7.65
N PRO A 74 -16.08 -9.32 -8.39
CA PRO A 74 -15.61 -10.70 -8.56
C PRO A 74 -14.21 -10.79 -9.19
N ASP A 75 -13.86 -9.87 -10.08
CA ASP A 75 -12.54 -9.83 -10.70
C ASP A 75 -11.49 -9.24 -9.76
N PHE A 76 -11.83 -8.23 -8.96
CA PHE A 76 -10.95 -7.71 -7.91
C PHE A 76 -10.63 -8.76 -6.85
N LEU A 77 -11.64 -9.52 -6.39
CA LEU A 77 -11.43 -10.59 -5.41
C LEU A 77 -10.51 -11.68 -5.96
N ARG A 78 -10.75 -12.12 -7.21
CA ARG A 78 -9.92 -13.12 -7.87
C ARG A 78 -8.48 -12.64 -8.05
N PHE A 79 -8.30 -11.39 -8.50
CA PHE A 79 -6.97 -10.81 -8.67
C PHE A 79 -6.18 -10.75 -7.35
N LEU A 80 -6.83 -10.34 -6.25
CA LEU A 80 -6.16 -10.23 -4.95
C LEU A 80 -5.90 -11.59 -4.30
N ASP A 81 -6.74 -12.59 -4.56
CA ASP A 81 -6.49 -14.00 -4.19
C ASP A 81 -5.30 -14.59 -4.95
N GLU A 82 -5.19 -14.32 -6.26
CA GLU A 82 -4.07 -14.77 -7.10
C GLU A 82 -2.74 -14.05 -6.80
N PHE A 83 -2.80 -12.80 -6.33
CA PHE A 83 -1.62 -12.01 -5.98
C PHE A 83 -0.94 -12.50 -4.70
N PHE A 84 -1.72 -13.03 -3.77
CA PHE A 84 -1.28 -13.44 -2.43
C PHE A 84 -0.62 -14.83 -2.43
#